data_AF-A0AAN4Q8H7-F1
#
_entry.id   AF-A0AAN4Q8H7-F1
#
_cell.length_a   1.000
_cell.length_b   1.000
_cell.length_c   1.000
_cell.angle_alpha   90.00
_cell.angle_beta   90.00
_cell.angle_gamma   90.00
#
_symmetry.space_group_name_H-M   'P 1'
#
loop_
_entity.id
_entity.type
_entity.pdbx_description
1 polymer ?
#
loop_
_entity_poly.entity_id
_entity_poly.type
_entity_poly.pdbx_seq_one_letter_code
_entity_poly.pdbx_strand_id
1 'polypeptide(L)' 'MALNALREYLTREAWQIAEIQRAIEEADAGEFASEEDVKAVMNKWANNAG' A
#
# COMPACT_ATOMS: atom_id res chain seq x y z
N MET A 1 11.09 -25.42 11.33
CA MET A 1 10.31 -24.23 11.73
C MET A 1 11.09 -22.94 11.47
N ALA A 2 12.29 -22.76 12.05
CA ALA A 2 13.08 -21.53 11.86
C ALA A 2 13.39 -21.16 10.38
N LEU A 3 13.73 -22.14 9.53
CA LEU A 3 13.98 -21.89 8.10
C LEU A 3 12.73 -21.41 7.34
N ASN A 4 11.56 -21.94 7.67
CA ASN A 4 10.30 -21.54 7.02
C ASN A 4 9.92 -20.12 7.44
N ALA A 5 10.02 -19.81 8.74
CA ALA A 5 9.77 -18.46 9.25
C ALA A 5 10.73 -17.43 8.63
N LEU A 6 12.01 -17.77 8.46
CA LEU A 6 12.98 -16.91 7.79
C LEU A 6 12.65 -16.72 6.30
N ARG A 7 12.21 -17.77 5.60
CA ARG A 7 11.82 -17.67 4.18
C ARG A 7 10.58 -16.80 3.99
N GLU A 8 9.58 -16.97 4.85
CA GLU A 8 8.36 -16.15 4.84
C GLU A 8 8.69 -14.69 5.17
N TYR A 9 9.56 -14.45 6.15
CA TYR A 9 10.09 -13.13 6.46
C TYR A 9 10.73 -12.48 5.24
N LEU A 10 11.72 -13.13 4.63
CA LEU A 10 12.43 -12.59 3.46
C LEU A 10 11.51 -12.38 2.26
N THR A 11 10.53 -13.26 2.05
CA THR A 11 9.54 -13.10 0.97
C THR A 11 8.70 -11.84 1.17
N ARG A 12 8.25 -11.59 2.41
CA ARG A 12 7.47 -10.40 2.74
C ARG A 12 8.30 -9.12 2.61
N GLU A 13 9.53 -9.12 3.14
CA GLU A 13 10.42 -7.94 3.04
C GLU A 13 10.73 -7.61 1.58
N ALA A 14 10.99 -8.61 0.75
CA ALA A 14 11.24 -8.39 -0.68
C ALA A 14 10.02 -7.77 -1.38
N TRP A 15 8.81 -8.23 -1.07
CA TRP A 15 7.59 -7.63 -1.61
C TRP A 15 7.39 -6.20 -1.12
N GLN A 16 7.63 -5.92 0.17
CA GLN A 16 7.51 -4.57 0.74
C GLN A 16 8.48 -3.57 0.09
N ILE A 17 9.74 -3.99 -0.14
CA ILE A 17 10.74 -3.14 -0.80
C ILE A 17 10.29 -2.81 -2.23
N ALA A 18 9.85 -3.83 -2.99
CA ALA A 18 9.38 -3.63 -4.36
C ALA A 18 8.17 -2.69 -4.43
N GLU A 19 7.24 -2.82 -3.48
CA GLU A 19 6.04 -1.97 -3.42
C GLU A 19 6.38 -0.52 -3.07
N ILE A 20 7.33 -0.29 -2.15
CA ILE A 20 7.80 1.05 -1.82
C ILE A 20 8.50 1.69 -3.02
N GLN A 21 9.34 0.95 -3.74
CA GLN A 21 10.02 1.46 -4.94
C GLN A 21 9.01 1.87 -6.01
N ARG A 22 8.01 1.01 -6.28
CA ARG A 22 6.92 1.31 -7.22
C ARG A 22 6.12 2.56 -6.80
N ALA A 23 5.76 2.67 -5.52
CA ALA A 23 5.02 3.83 -5.02
C ALA A 23 5.81 5.14 -5.15
N ILE A 24 7.15 5.09 -5.02
CA ILE A 24 8.01 6.25 -5.27
C ILE A 24 8.00 6.62 -6.76
N GLU A 25 8.12 5.65 -7.66
CA GLU A 25 8.06 5.88 -9.11
C GLU A 25 6.72 6.51 -9.53
N GLU A 26 5.60 6.01 -9.00
CA GLU A 26 4.27 6.57 -9.22
C GLU A 26 4.15 8.01 -8.69
N ALA A 27 4.68 8.27 -7.50
CA ALA A 27 4.70 9.61 -6.91
C ALA A 27 5.54 10.60 -7.73
N ASP A 28 6.71 10.18 -8.22
CA ASP A 28 7.58 10.99 -9.08
C ASP A 28 6.93 11.26 -10.45
N ALA A 29 6.12 10.31 -10.95
CA ALA A 29 5.28 10.49 -12.14
C ALA A 29 4.02 11.35 -11.90
N GLY A 30 3.74 11.73 -10.65
CA GLY A 30 2.56 12.50 -10.26
C GLY A 30 1.26 11.68 -10.27
N GLU A 31 1.35 10.36 -10.21
CA GLU A 31 0.22 9.42 -10.20
C GLU A 31 -0.46 9.37 -8.83
N PHE A 32 -1.01 10.51 -8.41
CA PHE A 32 -1.83 10.60 -7.21
C PHE A 32 -3.31 10.47 -7.54
N ALA A 33 -4.08 9.95 -6.58
CA ALA A 33 -5.54 9.97 -6.66
C ALA A 33 -6.05 11.43 -6.72
N SER A 34 -7.14 11.64 -7.47
CA SER A 34 -7.79 12.95 -7.49
C SER A 34 -8.46 13.26 -6.15
N GLU A 35 -8.80 14.54 -5.92
CA GLU A 35 -9.57 14.91 -4.74
C GLU A 35 -10.93 14.20 -4.68
N GLU A 36 -11.56 14.00 -5.84
CA GLU A 36 -12.84 13.30 -5.98
C GLU A 36 -12.71 11.84 -5.55
N ASP A 37 -11.64 11.16 -5.96
CA ASP A 37 -11.36 9.76 -5.58
C ASP A 37 -11.18 9.64 -4.06
N VAL A 38 -10.41 10.56 -3.45
CA VAL A 38 -10.21 10.59 -2.00
C VAL A 38 -11.53 10.83 -1.27
N LYS A 39 -12.35 11.80 -1.72
CA LYS A 39 -13.68 12.08 -1.14
C LYS A 39 -14.60 10.87 -1.24
N ALA A 40 -14.59 10.16 -2.37
CA ALA A 40 -15.40 8.95 -2.56
C ALA A 40 -15.03 7.84 -1.57
N VAL A 41 -13.73 7.60 -1.35
CA VAL A 41 -13.25 6.64 -0.35
C VAL A 41 -13.65 7.06 1.05
N MET A 42 -13.44 8.32 1.43
CA MET A 42 -13.80 8.82 2.77
C MET A 42 -15.30 8.69 3.04
N ASN A 43 -16.15 9.05 2.08
CA ASN A 43 -17.60 8.94 2.20
C ASN A 43 -18.08 7.49 2.37
N LYS A 44 -17.39 6.52 1.74
CA LYS A 44 -17.71 5.09 1.89
C LYS A 44 -17.58 4.64 3.35
N TRP A 45 -16.60 5.16 4.08
CA TRP A 45 -16.30 4.73 5.45
C TRP A 45 -16.87 5.64 6.54
N ALA A 46 -17.19 6.90 6.22
CA ALA A 46 -17.79 7.85 7.15
C ALA A 46 -19.10 7.34 7.80
N ASN A 47 -19.88 6.54 7.07
CA ASN A 47 -21.14 5.97 7.58
C ASN A 47 -20.95 4.82 8.59
N ASN A 48 -19.71 4.30 8.76
CA ASN A 48 -19.38 3.23 9.70
C ASN A 48 -18.58 3.74 10.91
N ALA A 49 -18.41 5.06 11.05
CA ALA A 49 -17.69 5.69 12.16
C ALA A 49 -18.61 6.07 13.35
N GLY A 50 -19.67 5.29 13.57
CA GLY A 50 -20.63 5.43 14.68
C GLY A 50 -20.52 4.29 15.68
#